data_AF-A0A833AQS7-F1
#
_entry.id   AF-A0A833AQS7-F1
#
_cell.length_a   1.000
_cell.length_b   1.000
_cell.length_c   1.000
_cell.angle_alpha   90.00
_cell.angle_beta   90.00
_cell.angle_gamma   90.00
#
_symmetry.space_group_name_H-M   'P 1'
#
loop_
_entity.id
_entity.type
_entity.pdbx_description
1 polymer ?
#
loop_
_entity_poly.entity_id
_entity_poly.type
_entity_poly.pdbx_seq_one_letter_code
_entity_poly.pdbx_strand_id
1 'polypeptide(L)'
;MSIEGLTIIGESINDSVPSTNKLFEANDIDGIIELAKFQAENGAAFVDVNVGLRTPEFMAEMVTKIQQAVSTPLSIDTPDPVIAAAGLRAYNPELADGKKPILNSISEARLEMFDNYKEQPFIPILLATEGLHENGEMGMNKTAEQTYDTAK
;
A
#
# COMPACT_ATOMS: atom_id res chain seq x y z
N MET A 1 12.31 1.69 21.64
CA MET A 1 12.05 0.30 22.08
C MET A 1 11.86 -0.53 20.81
N SER A 2 12.72 -1.50 20.52
CA SER A 2 12.48 -2.47 19.46
C SER A 2 11.73 -3.67 20.04
N ILE A 3 10.54 -3.96 19.51
CA ILE A 3 9.83 -5.21 19.79
C ILE A 3 10.35 -6.21 18.76
N GLU A 4 10.97 -7.30 19.23
CA GLU A 4 11.51 -8.34 18.37
C GLU A 4 10.41 -8.94 17.49
N GLY A 5 10.67 -9.04 16.18
CA GLY A 5 9.70 -9.54 15.20
C GLY A 5 8.62 -8.56 14.75
N LEU A 6 8.54 -7.35 15.32
CA LEU A 6 7.59 -6.33 14.88
C LEU A 6 8.03 -5.71 13.55
N THR A 7 7.17 -5.81 12.53
CA THR A 7 7.30 -5.08 11.27
C THR A 7 6.39 -3.86 11.31
N ILE A 8 6.96 -2.67 11.12
CA ILE A 8 6.22 -1.41 11.14
C ILE A 8 6.03 -0.93 9.70
N ILE A 9 4.79 -0.61 9.32
CA ILE A 9 4.47 0.09 8.08
C ILE A 9 4.18 1.55 8.47
N GLY A 10 4.93 2.50 7.91
CA GLY A 10 4.71 3.93 8.15
C GLY A 10 3.52 4.45 7.32
N GLU A 11 2.46 4.89 7.99
CA GLU A 11 1.16 5.27 7.39
C GLU A 11 1.01 6.77 7.06
N SER A 12 2.03 7.60 7.30
CA SER A 12 1.87 9.06 7.21
C SER A 12 1.60 9.58 5.80
N ILE A 13 2.01 8.85 4.74
CA ILE A 13 1.76 9.23 3.35
C ILE A 13 0.41 8.63 2.93
N ASN A 14 -0.66 9.22 3.45
CA ASN A 14 -2.02 8.81 3.18
C ASN A 14 -2.93 10.02 2.94
N ASP A 15 -3.71 9.99 1.86
CA ASP A 15 -4.60 11.08 1.46
C ASP A 15 -5.68 11.41 2.51
N SER A 16 -6.03 10.46 3.37
CA SER A 16 -6.98 10.70 4.47
C SER A 16 -6.37 11.50 5.63
N VAL A 17 -5.04 11.61 5.71
CA VAL A 17 -4.34 12.37 6.75
C VAL A 17 -4.35 13.85 6.38
N PRO A 18 -4.96 14.75 7.19
CA PRO A 18 -5.17 16.15 6.80
C PRO A 18 -3.89 16.94 6.47
N SER A 19 -2.76 16.63 7.12
CA SER A 19 -1.47 17.27 6.79
C SER A 19 -0.92 16.82 5.45
N THR A 20 -1.03 15.52 5.15
CA THR A 20 -0.53 14.93 3.91
C THR A 20 -1.42 15.30 2.73
N ASN A 21 -2.73 15.32 2.91
CA ASN A 21 -3.67 15.83 1.92
C ASN A 21 -3.30 17.26 1.48
N LYS A 22 -2.97 18.17 2.41
CA LYS A 22 -2.51 19.52 2.06
C LYS A 22 -1.25 19.53 1.20
N LEU A 23 -0.31 18.62 1.43
CA LEU A 23 0.88 18.48 0.59
C LEU A 23 0.49 18.04 -0.83
N PHE A 24 -0.38 17.04 -0.94
CA PHE A 24 -0.87 16.61 -2.25
C PHE A 24 -1.66 17.69 -3.00
N GLU A 25 -2.55 18.42 -2.33
CA GLU A 25 -3.33 19.52 -2.93
C GLU A 25 -2.44 20.69 -3.36
N ALA A 26 -1.34 20.93 -2.65
CA ALA A 26 -0.32 21.91 -3.03
C ALA A 26 0.66 21.39 -4.10
N ASN A 27 0.55 20.11 -4.50
CA ASN A 27 1.53 19.39 -5.31
C ASN A 27 2.97 19.51 -4.72
N ASP A 28 3.06 19.53 -3.39
CA ASP A 28 4.32 19.60 -2.63
C ASP A 28 4.94 18.21 -2.52
N ILE A 29 5.57 17.80 -3.62
CA ILE A 29 6.19 16.49 -3.74
C ILE A 29 7.42 16.36 -2.84
N ASP A 30 8.15 17.46 -2.63
CA ASP A 30 9.30 17.47 -1.72
C ASP A 30 8.85 17.20 -0.28
N GLY A 31 7.74 17.80 0.16
CA GLY A 31 7.14 17.50 1.46
C GLY A 31 6.76 16.03 1.64
N ILE A 32 6.19 15.39 0.60
CA ILE A 32 5.88 13.95 0.62
C ILE A 32 7.15 13.09 0.71
N ILE A 33 8.20 13.45 -0.03
CA ILE A 33 9.50 12.77 0.02
C ILE A 33 10.14 12.91 1.41
N GLU A 34 10.07 14.09 2.03
CA GLU A 34 10.57 14.29 3.40
C GLU A 34 9.78 13.46 4.43
N LEU A 35 8.47 13.28 4.26
CA LEU A 35 7.70 12.35 5.08
C LEU A 35 8.15 10.89 4.89
N ALA A 36 8.49 10.48 3.67
CA ALA A 36 9.02 9.13 3.41
C ALA A 36 10.37 8.92 4.12
N LYS A 37 11.29 9.88 3.98
CA LYS A 37 12.60 9.87 4.66
C LYS A 37 12.44 9.82 6.17
N PHE A 38 11.60 10.69 6.72
CA PHE A 38 11.33 10.74 8.15
C PHE A 38 10.85 9.39 8.68
N GLN A 39 9.91 8.73 7.99
CA GLN A 39 9.42 7.41 8.41
C GLN A 39 10.50 6.33 8.30
N ALA A 40 11.29 6.32 7.22
CA ALA A 40 12.39 5.38 7.03
C ALA A 40 13.47 5.54 8.12
N GLU A 41 13.90 6.77 8.41
CA GLU A 41 14.89 7.08 9.45
C GLU A 41 14.42 6.73 10.86
N ASN A 42 13.10 6.74 11.10
CA ASN A 42 12.49 6.37 12.39
C ASN A 42 12.12 4.88 12.48
N GLY A 43 12.60 4.04 11.56
CA GLY A 43 12.55 2.59 11.67
C GLY A 43 11.33 1.92 11.06
N ALA A 44 10.60 2.60 10.16
CA ALA A 44 9.59 1.94 9.34
C ALA A 44 10.26 0.86 8.46
N ALA A 45 9.72 -0.36 8.50
CA ALA A 45 10.17 -1.47 7.66
C ALA A 45 9.60 -1.37 6.24
N PHE A 46 8.42 -0.75 6.10
CA PHE A 46 7.82 -0.34 4.84
C PHE A 46 7.28 1.09 4.96
N VAL A 47 7.25 1.85 3.87
CA VAL A 47 6.56 3.13 3.79
C VAL A 47 5.29 2.94 2.98
N ASP A 48 4.13 3.22 3.57
CA ASP A 48 2.85 3.20 2.88
C ASP A 48 2.72 4.38 1.91
N VAL A 49 2.09 4.15 0.76
CA VAL A 49 1.85 5.16 -0.27
C VAL A 49 0.39 5.05 -0.69
N ASN A 50 -0.44 5.88 -0.08
CA ASN A 50 -1.85 6.05 -0.43
C ASN A 50 -2.09 7.45 -1.00
N VAL A 51 -2.41 7.51 -2.29
CA VAL A 51 -2.64 8.75 -3.03
C VAL A 51 -4.12 9.13 -3.18
N GLY A 52 -5.02 8.43 -2.48
CA GLY A 52 -6.47 8.63 -2.58
C GLY A 52 -7.01 8.36 -3.99
N LEU A 53 -7.87 9.24 -4.47
CA LEU A 53 -8.52 9.13 -5.80
C LEU A 53 -7.71 9.76 -6.95
N ARG A 54 -6.40 9.99 -6.74
CA ARG A 54 -5.52 10.53 -7.79
C ARG A 54 -5.27 9.50 -8.90
N THR A 55 -4.68 9.94 -10.00
CA THR A 55 -4.54 9.09 -11.18
C THR A 55 -3.50 7.98 -11.00
N PRO A 56 -3.58 6.88 -11.76
CA PRO A 56 -2.54 5.85 -11.78
C PRO A 56 -1.15 6.41 -12.10
N GLU A 57 -1.05 7.42 -12.96
CA GLU A 57 0.22 8.09 -13.30
C GLU A 57 0.80 8.81 -12.09
N PHE A 58 -0.04 9.44 -11.26
CA PHE A 58 0.41 10.08 -10.03
C PHE A 58 0.93 9.06 -9.01
N MET A 59 0.27 7.91 -8.86
CA MET A 59 0.80 6.81 -8.04
C MET A 59 2.19 6.35 -8.54
N ALA A 60 2.33 6.12 -9.84
CA ALA A 60 3.61 5.74 -10.43
C ALA A 60 4.71 6.79 -10.22
N GLU A 61 4.36 8.08 -10.33
CA GLU A 61 5.27 9.19 -10.04
C GLU A 61 5.72 9.19 -8.57
N MET A 62 4.78 9.04 -7.63
CA MET A 62 5.09 9.02 -6.19
C MET A 62 5.99 7.84 -5.84
N VAL A 63 5.67 6.64 -6.31
CA VAL A 63 6.51 5.45 -6.13
C VAL A 63 7.93 5.71 -6.63
N THR A 64 8.08 6.21 -7.85
CA THR A 64 9.39 6.47 -8.48
C THR A 64 10.19 7.48 -7.65
N LYS A 65 9.58 8.60 -7.28
CA LYS A 65 10.27 9.68 -6.56
C LYS A 65 10.62 9.31 -5.12
N ILE A 66 9.74 8.57 -4.44
CA ILE A 66 10.03 8.09 -3.08
C ILE A 66 11.21 7.11 -3.11
N GLN A 67 11.24 6.14 -4.04
CA GLN A 67 12.36 5.19 -4.12
C GLN A 67 13.70 5.81 -4.51
N GLN A 68 13.70 6.99 -5.15
CA GLN A 68 14.92 7.76 -5.38
C GLN A 68 15.50 8.37 -4.09
N ALA A 69 14.68 8.51 -3.05
CA ALA A 69 15.03 9.17 -1.80
C ALA A 69 15.20 8.22 -0.61
N VAL A 70 14.54 7.06 -0.62
CA VAL A 70 14.63 6.06 0.44
C VAL A 70 14.81 4.65 -0.12
N SER A 71 15.58 3.81 0.58
CA SER A 71 15.75 2.39 0.25
C SER A 71 14.75 1.46 0.96
N THR A 72 13.92 2.00 1.85
CA THR A 72 12.85 1.23 2.51
C THR A 72 11.81 0.80 1.46
N PRO A 73 11.41 -0.50 1.42
CA PRO A 73 10.39 -0.95 0.48
C PRO A 73 9.04 -0.27 0.75
N LEU A 74 8.17 -0.25 -0.27
CA LEU A 74 6.91 0.47 -0.22
C LEU A 74 5.73 -0.48 0.00
N SER A 75 4.68 0.03 0.64
CA SER A 75 3.34 -0.55 0.65
C SER A 75 2.49 0.28 -0.31
N ILE A 76 2.12 -0.31 -1.45
CA ILE A 76 1.26 0.32 -2.46
C ILE A 76 -0.17 0.21 -1.96
N ASP A 77 -0.73 1.31 -1.45
CA ASP A 77 -2.04 1.32 -0.80
C ASP A 77 -3.11 1.94 -1.68
N THR A 78 -3.99 1.08 -2.20
CA THR A 78 -5.15 1.47 -3.00
C THR A 78 -6.14 0.31 -3.15
N PRO A 79 -7.45 0.59 -3.14
CA PRO A 79 -8.47 -0.40 -3.52
C PRO A 79 -8.68 -0.48 -5.03
N ASP A 80 -8.05 0.38 -5.84
CA ASP A 80 -8.23 0.44 -7.30
C ASP A 80 -7.17 -0.42 -8.01
N PRO A 81 -7.58 -1.46 -8.77
CA PRO A 81 -6.64 -2.37 -9.41
C PRO A 81 -5.77 -1.70 -10.49
N VAL A 82 -6.24 -0.63 -11.12
CA VAL A 82 -5.48 0.13 -12.13
C VAL A 82 -4.42 1.00 -11.47
N ILE A 83 -4.75 1.66 -10.36
CA ILE A 83 -3.78 2.42 -9.57
C ILE A 83 -2.71 1.48 -8.98
N ALA A 84 -3.13 0.31 -8.47
CA ALA A 84 -2.23 -0.72 -7.96
C ALA A 84 -1.26 -1.18 -9.05
N ALA A 85 -1.75 -1.49 -10.25
CA ALA A 85 -0.92 -1.91 -11.38
C ALA A 85 0.14 -0.85 -11.74
N ALA A 86 -0.23 0.44 -11.75
CA ALA A 86 0.68 1.52 -12.07
C ALA A 86 1.77 1.70 -11.01
N GLY A 87 1.40 1.68 -9.72
CA GLY A 87 2.37 1.74 -8.62
C GLY A 87 3.33 0.55 -8.64
N LEU A 88 2.81 -0.67 -8.83
CA LEU A 88 3.61 -1.90 -8.90
C LEU A 88 4.57 -1.90 -10.09
N ARG A 89 4.15 -1.44 -11.27
CA ARG A 89 5.01 -1.33 -12.45
C ARG A 89 6.12 -0.30 -12.27
N ALA A 90 5.84 0.80 -11.56
CA ALA A 90 6.83 1.82 -11.26
C ALA A 90 7.83 1.39 -10.19
N TYR A 91 7.47 0.43 -9.34
CA TYR A 91 8.31 -0.05 -8.26
C TYR A 91 9.57 -0.76 -8.80
N ASN A 92 10.74 -0.29 -8.38
CA ASN A 92 12.03 -0.90 -8.68
C ASN A 92 12.58 -1.66 -7.44
N PRO A 93 12.64 -3.00 -7.45
CA PRO A 93 13.19 -3.78 -6.34
C PRO A 93 14.66 -3.50 -6.05
N GLU A 94 15.46 -3.12 -7.04
CA GLU A 94 16.90 -2.86 -6.85
C GLU A 94 17.16 -1.66 -5.94
N LEU A 95 16.24 -0.69 -5.92
CA LEU A 95 16.31 0.46 -5.01
C LEU A 95 15.91 0.10 -3.57
N ALA A 96 15.39 -1.11 -3.33
CA ALA A 96 14.94 -1.59 -2.03
C ALA A 96 15.61 -2.91 -1.62
N ASP A 97 16.89 -3.10 -1.96
CA ASP A 97 17.69 -4.30 -1.67
C ASP A 97 17.05 -5.61 -2.18
N GLY A 98 16.35 -5.54 -3.32
CA GLY A 98 15.65 -6.68 -3.92
C GLY A 98 14.38 -7.08 -3.17
N LYS A 99 13.94 -6.31 -2.16
CA LYS A 99 12.70 -6.58 -1.43
C LYS A 99 11.51 -6.33 -2.34
N LYS A 100 10.46 -7.12 -2.13
CA LYS A 100 9.18 -6.96 -2.79
C LYS A 100 8.39 -5.82 -2.13
N PRO A 101 7.57 -5.07 -2.89
CA PRO A 101 6.62 -4.17 -2.29
C PRO A 101 5.49 -4.97 -1.62
N ILE A 102 4.77 -4.31 -0.72
CA ILE A 102 3.46 -4.76 -0.28
C ILE A 102 2.39 -4.24 -1.25
N LEU A 103 1.36 -5.04 -1.52
CA LEU A 103 0.09 -4.54 -2.07
C LEU A 103 -0.95 -4.50 -0.94
N ASN A 104 -1.40 -3.30 -0.60
CA ASN A 104 -2.36 -3.01 0.45
C ASN A 104 -3.68 -2.52 -0.21
N SER A 105 -4.72 -3.35 -0.35
CA SER A 105 -4.85 -4.74 0.08
C SER A 105 -5.52 -5.58 -1.01
N ILE A 106 -5.51 -6.89 -0.81
CA ILE A 106 -6.35 -7.84 -1.53
C ILE A 106 -7.55 -8.20 -0.65
N SER A 107 -8.66 -8.62 -1.24
CA SER A 107 -9.77 -9.26 -0.54
C SER A 107 -10.39 -10.33 -1.43
N GLU A 108 -11.19 -11.23 -0.87
CA GLU A 108 -11.98 -12.16 -1.68
C GLU A 108 -12.86 -11.40 -2.69
N ALA A 109 -13.33 -10.20 -2.30
CA ALA A 109 -14.15 -9.34 -3.14
C ALA A 109 -13.41 -8.71 -4.32
N ARG A 110 -12.07 -8.76 -4.32
CA ARG A 110 -11.20 -8.13 -5.32
C ARG A 110 -10.03 -9.05 -5.70
N LEU A 111 -10.32 -10.31 -6.02
CA LEU A 111 -9.28 -11.29 -6.40
C LEU A 111 -8.48 -10.87 -7.64
N GLU A 112 -9.03 -10.03 -8.50
CA GLU A 112 -8.33 -9.43 -9.64
C GLU A 112 -7.07 -8.64 -9.24
N MET A 113 -6.94 -8.22 -7.97
CA MET A 113 -5.69 -7.64 -7.47
C MET A 113 -4.51 -8.59 -7.60
N PHE A 114 -4.72 -9.92 -7.54
CA PHE A 114 -3.66 -10.90 -7.78
C PHE A 114 -3.13 -10.89 -9.22
N ASP A 115 -3.92 -10.45 -10.19
CA ASP A 115 -3.47 -10.36 -11.59
C ASP A 115 -2.31 -9.37 -11.75
N ASN A 116 -2.17 -8.42 -10.82
CA ASN A 116 -1.05 -7.47 -10.80
C ASN A 116 0.30 -8.11 -10.46
N TYR A 117 0.32 -9.39 -10.04
CA TYR A 117 1.58 -10.10 -9.79
C TYR A 117 2.44 -10.23 -11.05
N LYS A 118 1.80 -10.15 -12.24
CA LYS A 118 2.48 -10.12 -13.54
C LYS A 118 3.31 -8.84 -13.75
N GLU A 119 2.94 -7.74 -13.09
CA GLU A 119 3.64 -6.45 -13.18
C GLU A 119 4.85 -6.43 -12.25
N GLN A 120 4.66 -6.91 -11.01
CA GLN A 120 5.70 -6.97 -9.98
C GLN A 120 5.29 -8.02 -8.93
N PRO A 121 6.15 -9.02 -8.62
CA PRO A 121 5.93 -9.88 -7.46
C PRO A 121 5.83 -9.06 -6.16
N PHE A 122 4.72 -9.20 -5.43
CA PHE A 122 4.45 -8.44 -4.20
C PHE A 122 4.11 -9.35 -3.00
N ILE A 123 4.07 -8.75 -1.81
CA ILE A 123 3.55 -9.33 -0.57
C ILE A 123 2.11 -8.82 -0.37
N PRO A 124 1.08 -9.67 -0.43
CA PRO A 124 -0.30 -9.22 -0.23
C PRO A 124 -0.62 -8.97 1.25
N ILE A 125 -1.33 -7.89 1.55
CA ILE A 125 -2.12 -7.77 2.79
C ILE A 125 -3.55 -8.23 2.48
N LEU A 126 -4.03 -9.26 3.18
CA LEU A 126 -5.41 -9.73 3.06
C LEU A 126 -6.33 -8.93 3.98
N LEU A 127 -7.32 -8.27 3.40
CA LEU A 127 -8.41 -7.63 4.11
C LEU A 127 -9.49 -8.66 4.45
N ALA A 128 -9.36 -9.31 5.61
CA ALA A 128 -10.32 -10.32 6.08
C ALA A 128 -11.66 -9.73 6.60
N THR A 129 -11.85 -8.41 6.48
CA THR A 129 -13.13 -7.75 6.79
C THR A 129 -14.09 -7.75 5.61
N GLU A 130 -13.66 -8.20 4.43
CA GLU A 130 -14.50 -8.38 3.24
C GLU A 130 -14.43 -9.83 2.79
N GLY A 131 -15.55 -10.45 2.46
CA GLY A 131 -15.62 -11.86 2.10
C GLY A 131 -16.82 -12.24 1.23
N LEU A 132 -16.83 -13.49 0.76
CA LEU A 132 -17.99 -14.10 0.09
C LEU A 132 -19.00 -14.56 1.14
N HIS A 133 -20.19 -13.97 1.14
CA HIS A 133 -21.27 -14.37 2.04
C HIS A 133 -22.01 -15.63 1.52
N GLU A 134 -22.73 -16.31 2.41
CA GLU A 134 -23.48 -17.55 2.09
C GLU A 134 -24.51 -17.38 0.95
N ASN A 135 -25.01 -16.16 0.75
CA ASN A 135 -25.93 -15.81 -0.34
C ASN A 135 -25.23 -15.60 -1.70
N GLY A 136 -23.91 -15.75 -1.76
CA GLY A 136 -23.08 -15.52 -2.95
C GLY A 136 -22.69 -14.06 -3.18
N GLU A 137 -23.06 -13.14 -2.29
CA GLU A 137 -22.70 -11.72 -2.41
C GLU A 137 -21.35 -11.43 -1.75
N MET A 138 -20.55 -10.59 -2.41
CA MET A 138 -19.34 -10.04 -1.80
C MET A 138 -19.72 -8.86 -0.91
N GLY A 139 -19.21 -8.83 0.32
CA GLY A 139 -19.52 -7.74 1.24
C GLY A 139 -18.64 -7.72 2.48
N MET A 140 -18.93 -6.76 3.37
CA MET A 140 -18.26 -6.71 4.66
C MET A 140 -18.72 -7.85 5.57
N ASN A 141 -17.75 -8.56 6.14
CA ASN A 141 -17.93 -9.53 7.19
C ASN A 141 -18.53 -8.84 8.42
N LYS A 142 -19.63 -9.39 8.94
CA LYS A 142 -20.40 -8.82 10.07
C LYS A 142 -20.18 -9.57 11.38
N THR A 143 -19.50 -10.72 11.32
CA THR A 143 -19.25 -11.58 12.47
C THR A 143 -17.78 -12.00 12.52
N ALA A 144 -17.29 -12.33 13.72
CA ALA A 144 -15.93 -12.84 13.89
C ALA A 144 -15.70 -14.17 13.16
N GLU A 145 -16.73 -15.01 13.06
CA GLU A 145 -16.69 -16.28 12.33
C GLU A 145 -16.47 -16.05 10.83
N GLN A 146 -17.19 -15.10 10.23
CA GLN A 146 -16.97 -14.72 8.83
C GLN A 146 -15.55 -14.19 8.59
N THR A 147 -15.03 -13.31 9.46
CA THR A 147 -13.65 -12.82 9.35
C THR A 147 -12.62 -13.94 9.50
N TYR A 148 -12.85 -14.87 10.44
CA TYR A 148 -12.00 -16.05 10.60
C TYR A 148 -12.04 -16.95 9.36
N ASP A 149 -13.22 -17.16 8.78
CA ASP A 149 -13.39 -17.98 7.60
C ASP A 149 -12.75 -17.39 6.34
N THR A 150 -12.72 -16.07 6.19
CA THR A 150 -11.96 -15.41 5.12
C THR A 150 -10.44 -15.50 5.33
N ALA A 151 -9.97 -15.54 6.58
CA ALA A 151 -8.54 -15.49 6.90
C ALA A 151 -7.83 -16.85 6.90
N LYS A 152 -8.58 -17.96 6.89
CA LYS A 152 -8.05 -19.33 7.08
C LYS A 152 -7.43 -19.95 5.83
#